data_AF-A0A661P5R1-F1
#
_entry.id   AF-A0A661P5R1-F1
#
_cell.length_a   1.000
_cell.length_b   1.000
_cell.length_c   1.000
_cell.angle_alpha   90.00
_cell.angle_beta   90.00
_cell.angle_gamma   90.00
#
_symmetry.space_group_name_H-M   'P 1'
#
loop_
_entity.id
_entity.type
_entity.pdbx_description
1 polymer ?
#
loop_
_entity_poly.entity_id
_entity_poly.type
_entity_poly.pdbx_seq_one_letter_code
_entity_poly.pdbx_strand_id
1 'polypeptide(L)'
;TAWGIGMLVWSIFVMSLDGFMRPYLIRRNANLPLLLIFAGVIGGLISFGVIGLFIGPVLLAVGYTLMTAWIDEDNPEESAPQIEAAPVATEE
;
A
#
# COMPACT_ATOMS: atom_id res chain seq x y z
N THR A 1 -9.39 34.38 14.40
CA THR A 1 -9.88 33.22 15.18
C THR A 1 -10.50 32.15 14.29
N ALA A 2 -11.41 32.48 13.37
CA ALA A 2 -12.03 31.51 12.45
C ALA A 2 -11.03 30.66 11.63
N TRP A 3 -10.01 31.30 11.04
CA TRP A 3 -8.94 30.60 10.32
C TRP A 3 -8.13 29.65 11.22
N GLY A 4 -7.90 30.02 12.48
CA GLY A 4 -7.21 29.18 13.46
C GLY A 4 -8.01 27.94 13.83
N ILE A 5 -9.33 28.08 14.00
CA ILE A 5 -10.23 26.95 14.25
C ILE A 5 -10.27 26.01 13.03
N GLY A 6 -10.36 26.57 11.82
CA GLY A 6 -10.31 25.79 10.58
C GLY A 6 -9.04 24.96 10.45
N MET A 7 -7.88 25.56 10.72
CA MET A 7 -6.59 24.85 10.71
C MET A 7 -6.48 23.80 11.82
N LEU A 8 -7.05 24.04 13.00
CA LEU A 8 -7.04 23.08 14.11
C LEU A 8 -7.87 21.83 13.76
N VAL A 9 -9.07 22.02 13.22
CA VAL A 9 -9.94 20.92 12.76
C VAL A 9 -9.27 20.15 11.62
N TRP A 10 -8.70 20.86 10.64
CA TRP A 10 -7.98 20.25 9.53
C TRP A 10 -6.78 19.42 10.00
N SER A 11 -5.95 19.96 10.90
CA SER A 11 -4.80 19.24 11.45
C SER A 11 -5.20 17.99 12.24
N ILE A 12 -6.27 18.04 13.02
CA ILE A 12 -6.77 16.83 13.73
C ILE A 12 -7.19 15.76 12.73
N PHE A 13 -7.88 16.15 11.66
CA PHE A 13 -8.31 15.23 10.61
C PHE A 13 -7.11 14.56 9.92
N VAL A 14 -6.11 15.35 9.50
CA VAL A 14 -4.89 14.85 8.85
C VAL A 14 -4.09 13.97 9.81
N MET A 15 -3.92 14.38 11.06
CA MET A 15 -3.17 13.60 12.07
C MET A 15 -3.85 12.27 12.40
N SER A 16 -5.18 12.22 12.36
CA SER A 16 -5.91 10.96 12.52
C SER A 16 -5.74 10.03 11.32
N LEU A 17 -5.60 10.56 10.10
CA LEU A 17 -5.32 9.75 8.91
C LEU A 17 -3.94 9.11 8.99
N ASP A 18 -2.90 9.89 9.34
CA ASP A 18 -1.54 9.37 9.54
C ASP A 18 -1.47 8.33 10.67
N GLY A 19 -2.25 8.55 11.74
CA GLY A 19 -2.38 7.62 12.87
C GLY A 19 -3.08 6.30 12.52
N PHE A 20 -3.96 6.29 11.52
CA PHE A 20 -4.65 5.08 11.04
C PHE A 20 -3.84 4.32 9.98
N MET A 21 -3.12 5.05 9.12
CA MET A 21 -2.31 4.49 8.04
C MET A 21 -1.21 3.56 8.57
N ARG A 22 -0.49 3.95 9.64
CA ARG A 22 0.56 3.11 10.25
C ARG A 22 0.09 1.72 10.71
N PRO A 23 -0.91 1.60 11.62
CA PRO A 23 -1.37 0.29 12.09
C PRO A 23 -2.07 -0.51 10.99
N TYR A 24 -2.73 0.17 10.04
CA TYR A 24 -3.40 -0.50 8.91
C TYR A 24 -2.39 -1.15 7.95
N LEU A 25 -1.28 -0.49 7.64
CA LEU A 25 -0.21 -1.06 6.81
C LEU A 25 0.54 -2.20 7.51
N ILE A 26 0.80 -2.09 8.82
CA ILE A 26 1.57 -3.09 9.57
C ILE A 26 0.75 -4.36 9.86
N ARG A 27 -0.57 -4.26 10.05
CA ARG A 27 -1.41 -5.41 10.46
C ARG A 27 -1.78 -6.40 9.35
N ARG A 28 -1.49 -6.12 8.08
CA ARG A 28 -2.19 -6.79 6.96
C ARG A 28 -1.30 -7.58 6.00
N ASN A 29 -0.24 -8.24 6.44
CA ASN A 29 0.67 -9.02 5.58
C ASN A 29 0.06 -10.28 4.88
N ALA A 30 -1.26 -10.41 4.68
CA ALA A 30 -1.82 -11.60 4.03
C ALA A 30 -3.17 -11.44 3.28
N ASN A 31 -3.83 -10.28 3.29
CA ASN A 31 -5.16 -10.11 2.66
C ASN A 31 -5.35 -8.72 1.99
N LEU A 32 -4.27 -8.15 1.44
CA LEU A 32 -4.24 -6.80 0.88
C LEU A 32 -4.96 -6.64 -0.47
N PRO A 33 -4.86 -7.56 -1.45
CA PRO A 33 -5.35 -7.30 -2.81
C PRO A 33 -6.84 -6.99 -2.87
N LEU A 34 -7.65 -7.78 -2.17
CA LEU A 34 -9.11 -7.62 -2.18
C LEU A 34 -9.54 -6.31 -1.53
N LEU A 35 -8.99 -5.94 -0.37
CA LEU A 35 -9.38 -4.67 0.27
C LEU A 35 -8.82 -3.46 -0.48
N LEU A 36 -7.66 -3.58 -1.11
CA LEU A 36 -7.10 -2.52 -1.95
C LEU A 36 -8.02 -2.25 -3.15
N ILE A 37 -8.56 -3.31 -3.77
CA ILE A 37 -9.54 -3.21 -4.84
C ILE A 37 -10.84 -2.56 -4.32
N PHE A 38 -11.40 -3.04 -3.20
CA PHE A 38 -12.64 -2.45 -2.65
C PHE A 38 -12.46 -0.99 -2.24
N ALA A 39 -11.36 -0.66 -1.56
CA ALA A 39 -11.03 0.71 -1.19
C ALA A 39 -10.84 1.60 -2.42
N GLY A 40 -10.19 1.08 -3.47
CA GLY A 40 -9.99 1.77 -4.74
C GLY A 40 -11.30 2.02 -5.48
N VAL A 41 -12.18 1.02 -5.55
CA VAL A 41 -13.50 1.16 -6.18
C VAL A 41 -14.36 2.16 -5.42
N ILE A 42 -14.46 2.06 -4.09
CA ILE A 42 -15.29 2.96 -3.27
C ILE A 42 -14.75 4.40 -3.31
N GLY A 43 -13.44 4.58 -3.10
CA GLY A 43 -12.79 5.88 -3.12
C GLY A 43 -12.82 6.52 -4.52
N GLY A 44 -12.62 5.72 -5.55
CA GLY A 44 -12.73 6.14 -6.94
C GLY A 44 -14.15 6.57 -7.29
N LEU A 45 -15.17 5.82 -6.87
CA LEU A 45 -16.57 6.16 -7.09
C LEU A 45 -16.96 7.49 -6.44
N ILE A 46 -16.49 7.74 -5.21
CA ILE A 46 -16.76 8.99 -4.49
C ILE A 46 -16.04 10.19 -5.14
N SER A 47 -14.81 10.00 -5.63
CA SER A 47 -13.98 11.09 -6.15
C SER A 47 -14.26 11.44 -7.62
N PHE A 48 -14.45 10.42 -8.47
CA PHE A 48 -14.53 10.54 -9.93
C PHE A 48 -15.80 9.90 -10.53
N GLY A 49 -16.74 9.43 -9.70
CA GLY A 49 -17.95 8.75 -10.17
C GLY A 49 -17.64 7.41 -10.84
N VAL A 50 -18.43 7.02 -11.85
CA VAL A 50 -18.33 5.70 -12.50
C VAL A 50 -16.94 5.44 -13.11
N ILE A 51 -16.29 6.48 -13.65
CA ILE A 51 -14.94 6.39 -14.22
C ILE A 51 -13.92 5.98 -13.15
N GLY A 52 -14.14 6.43 -11.92
CA GLY A 52 -13.33 6.08 -10.75
C GLY A 52 -13.34 4.59 -10.40
N LEU A 53 -14.31 3.81 -10.90
CA LEU A 53 -14.35 2.36 -10.70
C LEU A 53 -13.16 1.65 -11.36
N PHE A 54 -12.61 2.24 -12.44
CA PHE A 54 -11.40 1.77 -13.10
C PHE A 54 -10.14 2.48 -12.58
N ILE A 55 -10.21 3.80 -12.44
CA ILE A 55 -9.05 4.62 -12.05
C ILE A 55 -8.63 4.35 -10.60
N GLY A 56 -9.59 4.19 -9.69
CA GLY A 56 -9.32 4.04 -8.26
C GLY A 56 -8.48 2.81 -7.92
N PRO A 57 -8.89 1.58 -8.33
CA PRO A 57 -8.11 0.37 -8.09
C PRO A 57 -6.71 0.42 -8.72
N VAL A 58 -6.59 0.96 -9.93
CA VAL A 58 -5.31 1.06 -10.65
C VAL A 58 -4.35 2.01 -9.92
N LEU A 59 -4.82 3.20 -9.53
CA LEU A 59 -4.01 4.15 -8.77
C LEU A 59 -3.53 3.57 -7.44
N LEU A 60 -4.41 2.90 -6.69
CA LEU A 60 -4.02 2.28 -5.43
C LEU A 60 -3.03 1.12 -5.63
N ALA A 61 -3.21 0.30 -6.67
CA ALA A 61 -2.26 -0.78 -6.97
C ALA A 61 -0.86 -0.23 -7.26
N VAL A 62 -0.75 0.79 -8.12
CA VAL A 62 0.52 1.45 -8.44
C VAL A 62 1.14 2.09 -7.20
N GLY A 63 0.34 2.86 -6.43
CA GLY A 63 0.82 3.50 -5.21
C GLY A 63 1.30 2.48 -4.18
N TYR A 64 0.59 1.36 -4.03
CA TYR A 64 1.02 0.26 -3.17
C TYR A 64 2.34 -0.35 -3.64
N THR A 65 2.47 -0.67 -4.94
CA THR A 65 3.73 -1.21 -5.50
C THR A 65 4.92 -0.26 -5.32
N LEU A 66 4.72 1.05 -5.54
CA LEU A 66 5.77 2.05 -5.33
C LEU A 66 6.14 2.17 -3.85
N MET A 67 5.14 2.15 -2.96
CA MET A 67 5.36 2.24 -1.53
C MET A 67 6.07 1.00 -0.99
N THR A 68 5.71 -0.20 -1.47
CA THR A 68 6.42 -1.44 -1.11
C THR A 68 7.85 -1.43 -1.66
N ALA A 69 8.05 -1.03 -2.92
CA ALA A 69 9.39 -0.96 -3.51
C ALA A 69 10.31 -0.01 -2.72
N TRP A 70 9.79 1.13 -2.27
CA TRP A 70 10.55 2.08 -1.46
C TRP A 70 10.86 1.58 -0.04
N ILE A 71 9.94 0.82 0.57
CA ILE A 71 10.15 0.22 1.90
C ILE A 71 11.14 -0.95 1.84
N ASP A 72 11.16 -1.70 0.73
CA ASP A 72 11.92 -2.94 0.58
C ASP A 72 13.33 -2.71 0.00
N GLU A 73 13.67 -1.47 -0.38
CA GLU A 73 14.98 -1.10 -0.94
C GLU A 73 16.15 -1.29 0.06
N ASP A 74 15.85 -1.49 1.35
CA ASP A 74 16.82 -1.82 2.41
C ASP A 74 17.07 -3.34 2.60
N ASN A 75 16.40 -4.23 1.85
CA ASN A 75 16.54 -5.69 2.00
C ASN A 75 17.03 -6.39 0.71
N PRO A 76 18.36 -6.48 0.49
CA PRO A 76 18.93 -7.05 -0.74
C PRO A 76 18.80 -8.59 -0.89
N GLU A 77 18.26 -9.32 0.09
CA GLU A 77 18.34 -10.79 0.10
C GLU A 77 17.22 -11.52 -0.69
N GLU A 78 16.12 -10.86 -1.06
CA GLU A 78 14.97 -11.56 -1.68
C GLU A 78 15.02 -11.61 -3.23
N SER A 79 16.01 -10.94 -3.85
CA SER A 79 16.14 -10.88 -5.33
C SER A 79 17.02 -11.96 -5.95
N ALA A 80 17.56 -12.90 -5.17
CA ALA A 80 18.29 -14.02 -5.76
C ALA A 80 17.28 -15.02 -6.35
N PRO A 81 17.27 -15.26 -7.68
CA PRO A 81 16.61 -16.45 -8.18
C PRO A 81 17.27 -17.63 -7.47
N GLN A 82 16.48 -18.38 -6.70
CA GLN A 82 16.88 -19.65 -6.14
C GLN A 82 17.16 -20.57 -7.33
N ILE A 83 18.37 -20.49 -7.86
CA ILE A 83 18.97 -21.54 -8.67
C ILE A 83 19.09 -22.70 -7.69
N GLU A 84 18.01 -23.47 -7.68
CA GLU A 84 17.87 -24.81 -7.17
C GLU A 84 19.23 -25.47 -7.02
N ALA A 85 19.58 -25.73 -5.76
CA ALA A 85 20.70 -26.56 -5.40
C ALA A 85 20.48 -27.92 -6.07
N ALA A 86 21.06 -28.11 -7.25
CA ALA A 86 21.26 -29.43 -7.79
C ALA A 86 22.11 -30.19 -6.76
N PRO A 87 21.64 -31.31 -6.20
CA PRO A 87 22.50 -32.14 -5.37
C PRO A 87 23.62 -32.62 -6.28
N VAL A 88 24.82 -32.08 -6.09
CA VAL A 88 26.04 -32.70 -6.59
C VAL A 88 26.10 -34.05 -5.90
N ALA A 89 25.63 -35.06 -6.64
CA ALA A 89 25.76 -36.44 -6.28
C ALA A 89 27.24 -36.69 -6.01
N THR A 90 27.50 -37.18 -4.81
CA THR A 90 28.73 -37.89 -4.47
C THR A 90 28.84 -39.07 -5.43
N GLU A 91 29.69 -38.97 -6.45
CA GLU A 91 30.20 -40.12 -7.18
C GLU A 91 31.73 -40.03 -7.21
N GLU A 92 32.31 -40.85 -6.33
CA GLU A 92 33.68 -41.44 -6.28
C GLU A 92 34.91 -40.50 -6.26
#